data_AF-A0A534BGA9-F1
#
_entry.id   AF-A0A534BGA9-F1
#
_cell.length_a   1.000
_cell.length_b   1.000
_cell.length_c   1.000
_cell.angle_alpha   90.00
_cell.angle_beta   90.00
_cell.angle_gamma   90.00
#
_symmetry.space_group_name_H-M   'P 1'
#
loop_
_entity.id
_entity.type
_entity.pdbx_description
1 polymer ?
#
loop_
_entity_poly.entity_id
_entity_poly.type
_entity_poly.pdbx_seq_one_letter_code
_entity_poly.pdbx_strand_id
1 'polypeptide(L)' 'MHTLGASDKYAPGSGEPLYPAGFADPERQPLYPQTQAEIMAGRRALSAQEFEMPQGLRDVVVGPSTALEIHWTRP' A
#
# COMPACT_ATOMS: atom_id res chain seq x y z
N MET A 1 12.75 2.05 -7.73
CA MET A 1 12.14 1.17 -8.75
C MET A 1 12.11 -0.20 -8.12
N HIS A 2 10.91 -0.73 -7.85
CA HIS A 2 10.80 -2.07 -7.31
C HIS A 2 9.74 -2.88 -8.06
N THR A 3 10.04 -4.16 -8.23
CA THR A 3 9.39 -5.13 -9.13
C THR A 3 9.29 -4.65 -10.59
N LEU A 4 8.11 -4.26 -11.08
CA LEU A 4 7.79 -4.07 -12.51
C LEU A 4 7.86 -2.59 -12.96
N GLY A 5 8.73 -1.79 -12.34
CA GLY A 5 8.82 -0.34 -12.60
C GLY A 5 7.95 0.52 -11.68
N ALA A 6 7.18 -0.10 -10.78
CA ALA A 6 6.44 0.63 -9.76
C ALA A 6 7.38 1.29 -8.74
N SER A 7 6.92 2.42 -8.21
CA SER A 7 7.62 3.15 -7.14
C SER A 7 7.19 2.64 -5.77
N ASP A 8 8.12 2.66 -4.82
CA ASP A 8 7.83 2.26 -3.44
C ASP A 8 6.79 3.21 -2.84
N LYS A 9 5.81 2.65 -2.12
CA LYS A 9 4.73 3.39 -1.46
C LYS A 9 4.89 3.39 0.05
N TYR A 10 6.14 3.30 0.51
CA TYR A 10 6.53 3.39 1.92
C TYR A 10 7.68 4.39 2.11
N ALA A 11 7.82 4.96 3.30
CA ALA A 11 8.90 5.91 3.57
C ALA A 11 10.25 5.18 3.68
N PRO A 12 11.32 5.71 3.04
CA PRO A 12 12.67 5.17 3.19
C PRO A 12 13.11 5.17 4.65
N GLY A 13 13.63 4.04 5.13
CA GLY A 13 14.13 3.90 6.51
C GLY A 13 13.11 3.35 7.50
N SER A 14 11.94 3.99 7.66
CA SER A 14 10.90 3.52 8.60
C SER A 14 10.04 2.39 8.03
N GLY A 15 9.85 2.37 6.70
CA GLY A 15 8.95 1.43 6.04
C GLY A 15 7.47 1.66 6.39
N GLU A 16 7.11 2.89 6.77
CA GLU A 16 5.71 3.27 6.99
C GLU A 16 4.99 3.41 5.64
N PRO A 17 3.77 2.88 5.47
CA PRO A 17 2.97 3.13 4.28
C PRO A 17 2.70 4.62 4.07
N LEU A 18 2.96 5.14 2.87
CA LEU A 18 2.80 6.56 2.55
C LEU A 18 1.33 6.87 2.22
N TYR A 19 0.63 7.66 3.04
CA TYR A 19 -0.72 8.09 2.70
C TYR A 19 -0.71 9.10 1.52
N PRO A 20 -1.66 9.02 0.56
CA PRO A 20 -2.68 7.97 0.41
C PRO A 20 -2.19 6.75 -0.37
N ALA A 21 -1.09 6.86 -1.11
CA ALA A 21 -0.73 5.91 -2.16
C ALA A 21 -0.30 4.51 -1.67
N GLY A 22 0.12 4.38 -0.42
CA GLY A 22 0.48 3.14 0.26
C GLY A 22 -0.63 2.54 1.12
N PHE A 23 -1.81 3.15 1.12
CA PHE A 23 -2.99 2.63 1.82
C PHE A 23 -3.83 1.83 0.83
N ALA A 24 -4.35 0.67 1.25
CA ALA A 24 -5.21 -0.16 0.42
C ALA A 24 -6.56 0.52 0.14
N ASP A 25 -7.09 1.23 1.14
CA ASP A 25 -8.31 2.00 1.06
C ASP A 25 -8.10 3.34 1.80
N PRO A 26 -7.57 4.37 1.12
CA PRO A 26 -7.29 5.66 1.75
C PRO A 26 -8.55 6.46 2.10
N GLU A 27 -9.73 6.10 1.58
CA GLU A 27 -10.98 6.84 1.76
C GLU A 27 -11.91 6.25 2.83
N ARG A 28 -11.63 5.04 3.32
CA ARG A 28 -12.46 4.40 4.35
C ARG A 28 -12.59 5.19 5.64
N GLN A 29 -13.73 4.97 6.31
CA GLN A 29 -14.05 5.54 7.62
C GLN A 29 -14.52 4.43 8.56
N PRO A 30 -13.81 4.14 9.66
CA PRO A 30 -12.57 4.79 10.12
C PRO A 30 -11.36 4.44 9.22
N LEU A 31 -10.40 5.36 9.08
CA LEU A 31 -9.18 5.18 8.26
C LEU A 31 -8.31 4.00 8.74
N TYR A 32 -8.35 3.69 10.04
CA TYR A 32 -7.57 2.64 10.69
C TYR A 32 -8.48 1.64 11.41
N PRO A 33 -8.07 0.37 11.56
CA PRO A 33 -6.92 -0.29 10.92
C PRO A 33 -7.26 -0.66 9.47
N GLN A 34 -6.40 -0.38 8.50
CA GLN A 34 -6.59 -0.79 7.10
C GLN A 34 -6.85 -2.30 7.06
N THR A 35 -7.72 -2.76 6.15
CA THR A 35 -8.07 -4.19 6.05
C THR A 35 -7.03 -4.98 5.28
N GLN A 36 -6.38 -4.35 4.30
CA GLN A 36 -5.36 -4.93 3.44
C GLN A 36 -4.12 -4.02 3.37
N ALA A 37 -3.01 -4.56 2.90
CA ALA A 37 -1.81 -3.80 2.56
C ALA A 37 -1.83 -3.46 1.06
N GLU A 38 -1.26 -2.33 0.69
CA GLU A 38 -0.90 -2.07 -0.70
C GLU A 38 0.43 -2.80 -1.01
N ILE A 39 0.54 -3.45 -2.18
CA ILE A 39 1.68 -4.33 -2.52
C ILE A 39 3.05 -3.62 -2.48
N MET A 40 3.12 -2.38 -2.97
CA MET A 40 4.30 -1.52 -2.97
C MET A 40 4.50 -0.76 -1.67
N ALA A 41 3.52 -0.76 -0.74
CA ALA A 41 3.74 -0.34 0.64
C ALA A 41 4.29 -1.47 1.52
N GLY A 42 3.97 -2.72 1.18
CA GLY A 42 4.46 -3.93 1.85
C GLY A 42 3.89 -4.19 3.25
N ARG A 43 3.25 -3.19 3.89
CA ARG A 43 2.67 -3.28 5.23
C ARG A 43 1.25 -2.71 5.28
N ARG A 44 0.45 -3.25 6.20
CA ARG A 44 -0.90 -2.81 6.53
C ARG A 44 -0.85 -1.79 7.67
N ALA A 45 -1.44 -0.62 7.50
CA ALA A 45 -1.48 0.41 8.53
C ALA A 45 -2.57 0.12 9.58
N LEU A 46 -2.18 -0.15 10.82
CA LEU A 46 -3.08 -0.40 11.95
C LEU A 46 -3.46 0.88 12.68
N SER A 47 -2.56 1.85 12.70
CA SER A 47 -2.74 3.20 13.20
C SER A 47 -1.80 4.15 12.45
N ALA A 48 -1.74 5.41 12.86
CA ALA A 48 -0.79 6.37 12.29
C ALA A 48 0.68 6.07 12.67
N GLN A 49 0.95 5.17 13.61
CA GLN A 49 2.32 4.80 14.04
C GLN A 49 2.58 3.28 14.02
N GLU A 50 1.54 2.46 13.83
CA GLU A 50 1.65 1.00 13.87
C GLU A 50 1.30 0.40 12.52
N PHE A 51 2.16 -0.52 12.06
CA PHE A 51 2.03 -1.20 10.77
C PHE A 51 2.52 -2.63 10.91
N GLU A 52 1.90 -3.55 10.17
CA GLU A 52 2.25 -4.96 10.23
C GLU A 52 2.37 -5.58 8.84
N MET A 53 3.05 -6.73 8.76
CA MET A 53 3.11 -7.51 7.53
C MET A 53 1.75 -8.17 7.27
N PRO A 54 1.25 -8.18 6.02
CA PRO A 54 0.06 -8.94 5.66
C PRO A 54 0.29 -10.44 5.89
N GLN A 55 -0.75 -11.19 6.29
CA GLN A 55 -0.64 -12.63 6.58
C GLN A 55 -0.49 -13.47 5.31
N GLY A 56 -0.83 -12.91 4.15
CA GLY A 56 -0.57 -13.49 2.84
C GLY A 56 -1.13 -12.64 1.71
N LEU A 57 -1.00 -13.13 0.47
CA LEU A 57 -1.41 -12.40 -0.74
C LEU A 57 -2.90 -12.03 -0.78
N ARG A 58 -3.75 -12.74 -0.03
CA ARG A 58 -5.18 -12.41 0.10
C ARG A 58 -5.42 -11.07 0.82
N ASP A 59 -4.47 -10.66 1.67
CA ASP A 59 -4.52 -9.43 2.44
C ASP A 59 -3.77 -8.29 1.76
N VAL A 60 -3.49 -8.43 0.44
CA VAL A 60 -2.72 -7.47 -0.34
C VAL A 60 -3.50 -7.05 -1.57
N VAL A 61 -3.48 -5.76 -1.89
CA VAL A 61 -4.07 -5.19 -3.10
C VAL A 61 -3.01 -4.47 -3.92
N VAL A 62 -3.28 -4.33 -5.21
CA VAL A 62 -2.54 -3.41 -6.08
C VAL A 62 -3.33 -2.11 -6.14
N GLY A 63 -2.77 -1.05 -5.54
CA GLY A 63 -3.41 0.26 -5.50
C GLY A 63 -3.50 0.91 -6.88
N PRO A 64 -4.36 1.95 -7.06
CA PRO A 64 -4.54 2.58 -8.37
C PRO A 64 -3.26 3.15 -8.98
N SER A 65 -2.40 3.75 -8.16
CA SER A 65 -1.11 4.30 -8.61
C SER A 65 -0.16 3.19 -9.07
N THR A 66 -0.02 2.12 -8.28
CA THR A 66 0.75 0.93 -8.65
C THR A 66 0.21 0.29 -9.93
N ALA A 67 -1.11 0.12 -10.05
CA ALA A 67 -1.75 -0.48 -11.22
C ALA A 67 -1.46 0.30 -12.51
N LEU A 68 -1.44 1.63 -12.43
CA LEU A 68 -1.07 2.50 -13.54
C LEU A 68 0.43 2.37 -13.87
N GLU A 69 1.29 2.38 -12.86
CA GLU A 69 2.75 2.25 -13.01
C GLU A 69 3.16 0.91 -13.66
N ILE A 70 2.44 -0.18 -13.39
CA ILE A 70 2.69 -1.51 -13.98
C ILE A 70 1.84 -1.80 -15.22
N HIS A 71 1.13 -0.79 -15.75
CA HIS A 71 0.31 -0.88 -16.95
C HIS A 71 -0.84 -1.91 -16.90
N TRP A 72 -1.39 -2.18 -15.71
CA TRP A 72 -2.62 -2.96 -15.56
C TRP A 72 -3.87 -2.17 -15.87
N THR A 73 -3.83 -0.87 -15.65
CA THR A 73 -4.87 0.06 -16.09
C THR A 73 -4.29 1.02 -17.13
N ARG A 74 -5.16 1.53 -17.99
CA ARG A 74 -4.84 2.63 -18.92
C ARG A 74 -5.37 3.93 -18.32
N PRO A 75 -4.68 5.07 -18.55
CA PRO A 75 -5.14 6.38 -18.10
C PRO A 75 -6.47 6.79 -18.74
#